data_AF-A0A9X2RDQ5-F1
#
_entry.id   AF-A0A9X2RDQ5-F1
#
_cell.length_a   1.000
_cell.length_b   1.000
_cell.length_c   1.000
_cell.angle_alpha   90.00
_cell.angle_beta   90.00
_cell.angle_gamma   90.00
#
_symmetry.space_group_name_H-M   'P 1'
#
loop_
_entity.id
_entity.type
_entity.pdbx_description
1 polymer ?
#
loop_
_entity_poly.entity_id
_entity_poly.type
_entity_poly.pdbx_seq_one_letter_code
_entity_poly.pdbx_strand_id
1 'polypeptide(L)'
;MLLIFSCLLLSFTSCKDAENSKTETSDAIEQQQKSEKKIDRYSSSEKNDPEPSTADEEPEAETNNSILAGRYKKDGHPEDANCNCYCLDIQLNATSELCLADGELYVNGRFEKDGDKINIYYAGKSARTENSDIPWDQFEKNRPIAILSPEANGMSLDWIGFTINGEIAVDYALYGKKTLEGTYNKL
;
A
#
# COMPACT_ATOMS: atom_id res chain seq x y z
N MET A 1 45.28 -46.60 -10.15
CA MET A 1 44.01 -46.47 -10.89
C MET A 1 43.79 -44.98 -11.12
N LEU A 2 44.13 -44.46 -12.31
CA LEU A 2 43.24 -44.34 -13.47
C LEU A 2 42.01 -43.47 -13.11
N LEU A 3 42.06 -42.15 -13.36
CA LEU A 3 41.70 -41.43 -14.60
C LEU A 3 40.20 -41.06 -14.68
N ILE A 4 39.98 -39.75 -14.75
CA ILE A 4 39.05 -39.02 -15.65
C ILE A 4 37.54 -39.12 -15.36
N PHE A 5 36.94 -37.97 -15.03
CA PHE A 5 35.96 -37.23 -15.86
C PHE A 5 35.70 -35.88 -15.15
N SER A 6 36.39 -34.77 -15.47
CA SER A 6 36.40 -34.00 -16.71
C SER A 6 35.05 -33.36 -17.05
N CYS A 7 35.05 -32.03 -16.93
CA CYS A 7 34.35 -31.05 -17.77
C CYS A 7 32.83 -30.95 -17.72
N LEU A 8 32.35 -29.85 -17.12
CA LEU A 8 31.36 -28.96 -17.76
C LEU A 8 31.47 -27.56 -17.15
N LEU A 9 32.57 -26.87 -17.49
CA LEU A 9 32.61 -25.42 -17.61
C LEU A 9 32.03 -25.09 -18.99
N LEU A 10 30.85 -24.48 -19.03
CA LEU A 10 30.36 -23.75 -20.19
C LEU A 10 29.87 -22.37 -19.72
N SER A 11 30.83 -21.47 -19.54
CA SER A 11 30.59 -20.03 -19.72
C SER A 11 30.90 -19.68 -21.18
N PHE A 12 30.14 -18.74 -21.75
CA PHE A 12 30.40 -17.81 -22.89
C PHE A 12 29.07 -17.55 -23.62
N THR A 13 28.31 -16.53 -23.21
CA THR A 13 28.27 -15.17 -23.79
C THR A 13 27.89 -15.10 -25.28
N SER A 14 26.69 -14.61 -25.60
CA SER A 14 26.42 -13.75 -26.77
C SER A 14 24.93 -13.36 -26.83
N CYS A 15 24.61 -12.11 -26.52
CA CYS A 15 23.69 -11.32 -27.35
C CYS A 15 24.02 -9.84 -27.18
N LYS A 16 24.71 -9.38 -28.22
CA LYS A 16 25.16 -8.06 -28.63
C LYS A 16 24.07 -6.98 -28.55
N ASP A 17 24.52 -5.79 -28.16
CA ASP A 17 23.82 -4.51 -28.18
C ASP A 17 23.18 -4.16 -29.52
N ALA A 18 22.03 -3.48 -29.45
CA ALA A 18 21.56 -2.57 -30.48
C ALA A 18 21.13 -1.26 -29.80
N GLU A 19 22.11 -0.39 -29.58
CA GLU A 19 21.91 1.03 -29.43
C GLU A 19 21.45 1.60 -30.78
N ASN A 20 20.37 2.39 -30.77
CA ASN A 20 20.11 3.33 -31.84
C ASN A 20 19.57 4.62 -31.23
N SER A 21 20.48 5.57 -31.09
CA SER A 21 20.22 6.97 -30.79
C SER A 21 19.82 7.72 -32.07
N LYS A 22 18.84 8.63 -31.94
CA LYS A 22 18.58 9.84 -32.75
C LYS A 22 17.53 10.65 -31.96
N THR A 23 17.92 11.64 -31.15
CA THR A 23 18.25 13.04 -31.49
C THR A 23 17.04 13.83 -32.00
N GLU A 24 16.60 14.74 -31.10
CA GLU A 24 16.17 16.14 -31.26
C GLU A 24 15.31 16.55 -32.49
N THR A 25 14.22 17.29 -32.25
CA THR A 25 14.22 18.78 -32.20
C THR A 25 12.81 19.32 -31.94
N SER A 26 12.77 20.33 -31.07
CA SER A 26 11.87 21.49 -30.95
C SER A 26 10.74 21.64 -31.99
N ASP A 27 9.53 21.98 -31.53
CA ASP A 27 8.93 23.27 -31.88
C ASP A 27 7.90 23.74 -30.85
N ALA A 28 8.08 25.01 -30.49
CA ALA A 28 7.23 25.83 -29.65
C ALA A 28 6.20 26.60 -30.51
N ILE A 29 5.41 27.44 -29.83
CA ILE A 29 4.67 28.63 -30.32
C ILE A 29 3.20 28.34 -30.72
N GLU A 30 2.25 28.59 -29.79
CA GLU A 30 1.37 29.79 -29.70
C GLU A 30 -0.03 29.47 -30.30
N GLN A 31 -1.18 30.05 -29.95
CA GLN A 31 -1.58 31.24 -29.20
C GLN A 31 -3.12 31.15 -28.98
N GLN A 32 -3.60 31.85 -27.94
CA GLN A 32 -4.88 32.62 -27.89
C GLN A 32 -6.23 31.86 -27.98
N GLN A 33 -7.31 32.18 -27.24
CA GLN A 33 -7.97 33.46 -26.89
C GLN A 33 -8.84 33.19 -25.64
N LYS A 34 -8.70 33.94 -24.53
CA LYS A 34 -9.45 35.15 -24.17
C LYS A 34 -10.97 35.09 -24.41
N SER A 35 -11.76 35.01 -23.33
CA SER A 35 -12.83 36.00 -23.08
C SER A 35 -13.24 36.02 -21.61
N GLU A 36 -12.85 37.08 -20.91
CA GLU A 36 -13.61 37.63 -19.78
C GLU A 36 -14.96 38.16 -20.30
N LYS A 37 -16.05 37.98 -19.53
CA LYS A 37 -17.10 39.01 -19.44
C LYS A 37 -17.90 38.90 -18.14
N LYS A 38 -17.46 39.72 -17.18
CA LYS A 38 -18.23 40.67 -16.35
C LYS A 38 -19.72 40.40 -16.06
N ILE A 39 -19.98 40.10 -14.79
CA ILE A 39 -20.97 40.69 -13.85
C ILE A 39 -22.12 41.50 -14.46
N ASP A 40 -23.35 41.12 -14.11
CA ASP A 40 -24.39 42.08 -13.74
C ASP A 40 -25.11 41.66 -12.45
N ARG A 41 -25.14 42.60 -11.51
CA ARG A 41 -25.99 42.61 -10.32
C ARG A 41 -27.42 42.94 -10.76
N TYR A 42 -28.40 42.21 -10.26
CA TYR A 42 -29.66 42.84 -9.90
C TYR A 42 -30.20 42.28 -8.58
N SER A 43 -30.62 43.21 -7.76
CA SER A 43 -31.15 43.07 -6.41
C SER A 43 -32.62 42.66 -6.46
N SER A 44 -33.03 41.72 -5.61
CA SER A 44 -34.29 41.89 -4.89
C SER A 44 -34.29 41.04 -3.62
N SER A 45 -34.39 41.73 -2.48
CA SER A 45 -34.77 41.16 -1.20
C SER A 45 -36.23 40.73 -1.26
N GLU A 46 -36.54 39.51 -0.81
CA GLU A 46 -37.81 39.23 -0.18
C GLU A 46 -37.58 38.23 0.95
N LYS A 47 -37.87 38.71 2.17
CA LYS A 47 -37.92 37.93 3.40
C LYS A 47 -39.22 37.12 3.37
N ASN A 48 -39.15 35.84 3.72
CA ASN A 48 -40.22 35.15 4.43
C ASN A 48 -39.57 34.12 5.38
N ASP A 49 -39.97 34.22 6.64
CA ASP A 49 -39.53 33.41 7.79
C ASP A 49 -40.02 31.95 7.71
N PRO A 50 -39.46 31.04 8.54
CA PRO A 50 -39.38 29.60 8.26
C PRO A 50 -40.57 28.81 8.81
N GLU A 51 -41.05 27.83 8.04
CA GLU A 51 -41.87 26.73 8.56
C GLU A 51 -40.99 25.50 8.85
N PRO A 52 -41.24 24.78 9.98
CA PRO A 52 -40.44 23.65 10.39
C PRO A 52 -40.94 22.38 9.68
N SER A 53 -40.21 21.91 8.68
CA SER A 53 -40.44 20.58 8.12
C SER A 53 -39.61 19.55 8.89
N THR A 54 -40.22 18.97 9.92
CA THR A 54 -39.83 17.66 10.44
C THR A 54 -40.19 16.59 9.42
N ALA A 55 -39.18 15.98 8.81
CA ALA A 55 -39.27 14.67 8.18
C ALA A 55 -37.85 14.12 8.05
N ASP A 56 -37.46 13.39 9.11
CA ASP A 56 -36.54 12.26 9.13
C ASP A 56 -35.42 12.28 8.07
N GLU A 57 -34.29 12.89 8.45
CA GLU A 57 -32.99 12.42 7.97
C GLU A 57 -32.86 10.97 8.44
N GLU A 58 -33.11 10.02 7.55
CA GLU A 58 -32.50 8.69 7.67
C GLU A 58 -31.00 8.93 7.90
N PRO A 59 -30.41 8.43 9.00
CA PRO A 59 -28.97 8.45 9.11
C PRO A 59 -28.47 7.56 7.97
N GLU A 60 -27.92 8.17 6.93
CA GLU A 60 -27.08 7.47 5.98
C GLU A 60 -26.13 6.62 6.81
N ALA A 61 -26.05 5.35 6.44
CA ALA A 61 -25.24 4.38 7.11
C ALA A 61 -23.74 4.75 6.99
N GLU A 62 -23.27 5.70 7.79
CA GLU A 62 -21.87 5.82 8.21
C GLU A 62 -21.53 4.66 9.15
N THR A 63 -21.90 3.43 8.76
CA THR A 63 -21.95 2.29 9.65
C THR A 63 -20.72 1.42 9.41
N ASN A 64 -19.82 1.43 10.40
CA ASN A 64 -18.75 0.45 10.66
C ASN A 64 -17.37 0.63 10.01
N ASN A 65 -17.15 1.55 9.06
CA ASN A 65 -15.80 1.73 8.50
C ASN A 65 -14.85 2.53 9.41
N SER A 66 -15.38 3.49 10.19
CA SER A 66 -14.60 4.30 11.12
C SER A 66 -14.02 3.48 12.30
N ILE A 67 -14.69 2.40 12.70
CA ILE A 67 -14.28 1.58 13.85
C ILE A 67 -12.97 0.83 13.59
N LEU A 68 -12.80 0.34 12.35
CA LEU A 68 -11.66 -0.51 11.96
C LEU A 68 -10.43 0.29 11.48
N ALA A 69 -10.63 1.51 11.03
CA ALA A 69 -9.53 2.39 10.64
C ALA A 69 -8.84 3.01 11.87
N GLY A 70 -7.58 3.38 11.69
CA GLY A 70 -6.79 4.07 12.70
C GLY A 70 -5.41 3.44 12.91
N ARG A 71 -4.71 3.95 13.92
CA ARG A 71 -3.37 3.47 14.26
C ARG A 71 -3.43 2.43 15.36
N TYR A 72 -2.67 1.36 15.18
CA TYR A 72 -2.57 0.24 16.09
C TYR A 72 -1.11 -0.04 16.40
N LYS A 73 -0.81 -0.51 17.61
CA LYS A 73 0.53 -0.88 18.06
C LYS A 73 0.57 -2.34 18.44
N LYS A 74 1.61 -3.04 17.97
CA LYS A 74 1.85 -4.45 18.26
C LYS A 74 2.19 -4.66 19.73
N ASP A 75 1.68 -5.74 20.29
CA ASP A 75 2.01 -6.17 21.65
C ASP A 75 3.42 -6.74 21.75
N GLY A 76 4.01 -6.62 22.94
CA GLY A 76 5.34 -7.17 23.23
C GLY A 76 6.52 -6.33 22.73
N HIS A 77 6.28 -5.14 22.16
CA HIS A 77 7.32 -4.22 21.65
C HIS A 77 7.27 -2.83 22.31
N PRO A 78 7.51 -2.73 23.64
CA PRO A 78 7.52 -1.45 24.34
C PRO A 78 8.67 -0.53 23.91
N GLU A 79 9.77 -1.08 23.38
CA GLU A 79 10.93 -0.34 22.87
C GLU A 79 10.58 0.57 21.68
N ASP A 80 9.57 0.21 20.89
CA ASP A 80 9.10 1.03 19.77
C ASP A 80 8.01 2.01 20.21
N ALA A 81 8.37 2.92 21.11
CA ALA A 81 7.46 3.96 21.59
C ALA A 81 6.97 4.92 20.49
N ASN A 82 7.76 5.09 19.42
CA ASN A 82 7.52 6.06 18.36
C ASN A 82 6.84 5.49 17.12
N CYS A 83 6.44 4.22 17.13
CA CYS A 83 5.83 3.56 15.97
C CYS A 83 6.74 3.54 14.73
N ASN A 84 8.02 3.25 14.91
CA ASN A 84 8.99 3.16 13.83
C ASN A 84 8.78 1.92 12.95
N CYS A 85 8.35 0.79 13.54
CA CYS A 85 8.23 -0.48 12.83
C CYS A 85 7.06 -1.36 13.29
N TYR A 86 6.65 -1.30 14.55
CA TYR A 86 5.65 -2.20 15.14
C TYR A 86 4.26 -1.57 15.26
N CYS A 87 3.94 -0.61 14.40
CA CYS A 87 2.61 -0.03 14.31
C CYS A 87 2.01 -0.20 12.92
N LEU A 88 0.69 -0.32 12.88
CA LEU A 88 -0.10 -0.38 11.65
C LEU A 88 -0.96 0.88 11.58
N ASP A 89 -0.94 1.54 10.43
CA ASP A 89 -1.86 2.63 10.11
C ASP A 89 -2.91 2.08 9.14
N ILE A 90 -4.04 1.62 9.69
CA ILE A 90 -5.09 1.00 8.90
C ILE A 90 -5.90 2.09 8.23
N GLN A 91 -5.71 2.24 6.92
CA GLN A 91 -6.44 3.17 6.08
C GLN A 91 -7.20 2.41 5.00
N LEU A 92 -8.52 2.26 5.22
CA LEU A 92 -9.39 1.63 4.25
C LEU A 92 -9.39 2.43 2.94
N ASN A 93 -9.25 1.74 1.81
CA ASN A 93 -9.18 2.34 0.47
C ASN A 93 -7.93 3.19 0.18
N ALA A 94 -6.90 3.12 1.03
CA ALA A 94 -5.60 3.73 0.79
C ALA A 94 -4.46 2.72 1.01
N THR A 95 -3.23 3.17 0.79
CA THR A 95 -2.02 2.40 1.11
C THR A 95 -1.35 2.97 2.35
N SER A 96 -0.92 2.09 3.25
CA SER A 96 0.02 2.45 4.33
C SER A 96 1.32 1.67 4.19
N GLU A 97 2.41 2.27 4.65
CA GLU A 97 3.68 1.57 4.80
C GLU A 97 3.59 0.52 5.92
N LEU A 98 4.26 -0.60 5.70
CA LEU A 98 4.44 -1.71 6.62
C LEU A 98 5.94 -1.97 6.76
N CYS A 99 6.41 -2.10 8.00
CA CYS A 99 7.80 -2.42 8.29
C CYS A 99 7.99 -3.94 8.34
N LEU A 100 8.86 -4.48 7.49
CA LEU A 100 9.22 -5.89 7.45
C LEU A 100 10.50 -6.19 8.23
N ALA A 101 11.40 -5.21 8.31
CA ALA A 101 12.61 -5.24 9.15
C ALA A 101 12.99 -3.80 9.51
N ASP A 102 13.17 -3.54 10.80
CA ASP A 102 13.40 -2.19 11.32
C ASP A 102 14.63 -1.54 10.68
N GLY A 103 14.46 -0.32 10.15
CA GLY A 103 15.51 0.45 9.49
C GLY A 103 15.91 -0.05 8.09
N GLU A 104 15.40 -1.18 7.62
CA GLU A 104 15.91 -1.85 6.41
C GLU A 104 14.85 -2.08 5.33
N LEU A 105 13.72 -2.70 5.70
CA LEU A 105 12.75 -3.24 4.75
C LEU A 105 11.34 -2.77 5.07
N TYR A 106 10.72 -2.12 4.09
CA TYR A 106 9.41 -1.48 4.15
C TYR A 106 8.67 -1.70 2.83
N VAL A 107 7.38 -1.99 2.93
CA VAL A 107 6.49 -2.16 1.77
C VAL A 107 5.22 -1.35 1.95
N ASN A 108 4.57 -1.00 0.86
CA ASN A 108 3.24 -0.42 0.91
C ASN A 108 2.20 -1.55 0.88
N GLY A 109 1.25 -1.50 1.80
CA GLY A 109 0.10 -2.40 1.89
C GLY A 109 -1.19 -1.66 1.60
N ARG A 110 -2.06 -2.22 0.76
CA ARG A 110 -3.42 -1.74 0.52
C ARG A 110 -4.39 -2.55 1.37
N PHE A 111 -5.24 -1.86 2.13
CA PHE A 111 -6.17 -2.47 3.07
C PHE A 111 -7.57 -2.53 2.46
N GLU A 112 -8.12 -3.74 2.35
CA GLU A 112 -9.49 -3.95 1.87
C GLU A 112 -10.29 -4.76 2.89
N LYS A 113 -11.49 -4.28 3.19
CA LYS A 113 -12.41 -4.97 4.08
C LYS A 113 -13.02 -6.19 3.38
N ASP A 114 -13.05 -7.30 4.09
CA ASP A 114 -13.68 -8.57 3.68
C ASP A 114 -14.49 -9.13 4.86
N GLY A 115 -15.79 -8.82 4.88
CA GLY A 115 -16.65 -9.09 6.03
C GLY A 115 -16.20 -8.30 7.27
N ASP A 116 -15.85 -9.02 8.33
CA ASP A 116 -15.29 -8.50 9.58
C ASP A 116 -13.76 -8.38 9.55
N LYS A 117 -13.10 -9.00 8.56
CA LYS A 117 -11.64 -9.00 8.41
C LYS A 117 -11.18 -7.88 7.48
N ILE A 118 -9.87 -7.65 7.51
CA ILE A 118 -9.20 -6.79 6.54
C ILE A 118 -8.07 -7.57 5.88
N ASN A 119 -8.16 -7.72 4.57
CA ASN A 119 -7.09 -8.26 3.75
C ASN A 119 -6.09 -7.15 3.42
N ILE A 120 -4.81 -7.45 3.60
CA ILE A 120 -3.71 -6.56 3.25
C ILE A 120 -3.07 -7.09 1.98
N TYR A 121 -3.02 -6.27 0.93
CA TYR A 121 -2.42 -6.61 -0.35
C TYR A 121 -1.12 -5.85 -0.57
N TYR A 122 -0.13 -6.50 -1.19
CA TYR A 122 1.10 -5.83 -1.58
C TYR A 122 0.82 -4.74 -2.63
N ALA A 123 1.25 -3.51 -2.35
CA ALA A 123 1.08 -2.35 -3.22
C ALA A 123 2.40 -1.82 -3.78
N GLY A 124 3.53 -2.46 -3.47
CA GLY A 124 4.85 -2.07 -3.97
C GLY A 124 5.88 -1.88 -2.86
N LYS A 125 7.15 -1.81 -3.26
CA LYS A 125 8.27 -1.47 -2.36
C LYS A 125 8.11 -0.03 -1.87
N SER A 126 8.42 0.22 -0.59
CA SER A 126 8.49 1.60 -0.11
C SER A 126 9.70 2.34 -0.69
N ALA A 127 9.60 3.66 -0.83
CA ALA A 127 10.73 4.53 -1.13
C ALA A 127 11.85 4.46 -0.07
N ARG A 128 11.54 4.02 1.17
CA ARG A 128 12.51 3.80 2.24
C ARG A 128 13.31 2.51 2.11
N THR A 129 13.00 1.66 1.13
CA THR A 129 13.69 0.38 0.94
C THR A 129 14.56 0.40 -0.30
N GLU A 130 15.87 0.34 -0.05
CA GLU A 130 16.88 0.37 -1.11
C GLU A 130 17.22 -1.03 -1.63
N ASN A 131 16.99 -2.09 -0.84
CA ASN A 131 17.32 -3.47 -1.20
C ASN A 131 16.76 -3.84 -2.58
N SER A 132 17.65 -4.19 -3.52
CA SER A 132 17.32 -4.59 -4.89
C SER A 132 17.39 -6.10 -5.13
N ASP A 133 17.87 -6.86 -4.15
CA ASP A 133 18.07 -8.32 -4.27
C ASP A 133 16.73 -9.07 -4.16
N ILE A 134 15.75 -8.46 -3.48
CA ILE A 134 14.38 -8.97 -3.43
C ILE A 134 13.68 -8.66 -4.77
N PRO A 135 13.02 -9.65 -5.41
CA PRO A 135 12.38 -9.49 -6.71
C PRO A 135 11.02 -8.79 -6.58
N TRP A 136 11.02 -7.54 -6.12
CA TRP A 136 9.82 -6.77 -5.80
C TRP A 136 8.78 -6.73 -6.93
N ASP A 137 9.23 -6.66 -8.17
CA ASP A 137 8.37 -6.58 -9.36
C ASP A 137 7.71 -7.91 -9.72
N GLN A 138 8.16 -9.03 -9.14
CA GLN A 138 7.58 -10.35 -9.37
C GLN A 138 6.45 -10.69 -8.38
N PHE A 139 6.32 -9.93 -7.29
CA PHE A 139 5.31 -10.20 -6.28
C PHE A 139 3.91 -9.87 -6.79
N GLU A 140 2.97 -10.81 -6.58
CA GLU A 140 1.58 -10.61 -6.94
C GLU A 140 0.91 -9.58 -6.03
N LYS A 141 0.15 -8.66 -6.64
CA LYS A 141 -0.55 -7.57 -5.93
C LYS A 141 -2.01 -7.88 -5.60
N ASN A 142 -2.55 -8.96 -6.18
CA ASN A 142 -3.97 -9.35 -6.06
C ASN A 142 -4.19 -10.52 -5.09
N ARG A 143 -3.15 -10.92 -4.35
CA ARG A 143 -3.26 -11.91 -3.28
C ARG A 143 -2.94 -11.24 -1.94
N PRO A 144 -3.70 -11.53 -0.87
CA PRO A 144 -3.39 -11.01 0.45
C PRO A 144 -2.01 -11.50 0.91
N ILE A 145 -1.20 -10.57 1.43
CA ILE A 145 0.07 -10.87 2.11
C ILE A 145 -0.12 -11.01 3.62
N ALA A 146 -1.23 -10.50 4.16
CA ALA A 146 -1.63 -10.67 5.55
C ALA A 146 -3.14 -10.47 5.70
N ILE A 147 -3.69 -10.97 6.81
CA ILE A 147 -5.10 -10.82 7.19
C ILE A 147 -5.16 -10.27 8.61
N LEU A 148 -5.91 -9.20 8.80
CA LEU A 148 -6.27 -8.68 10.10
C LEU A 148 -7.67 -9.17 10.50
N SER A 149 -7.76 -9.76 11.69
CA SER A 149 -9.01 -10.22 12.29
C SER A 149 -9.30 -9.42 13.57
N PRO A 150 -10.53 -8.92 13.79
CA PRO A 150 -10.90 -8.26 15.03
C PRO A 150 -10.72 -9.15 16.26
N GLU A 151 -10.23 -8.57 17.34
CA GLU A 151 -10.20 -9.16 18.68
C GLU A 151 -10.89 -8.24 19.69
N ALA A 152 -11.11 -8.75 20.92
CA ALA A 152 -11.85 -8.01 21.95
C ALA A 152 -11.29 -6.61 22.25
N ASN A 153 -9.97 -6.42 22.15
CA ASN A 153 -9.28 -5.16 22.47
C ASN A 153 -8.47 -4.58 21.29
N GLY A 154 -8.63 -5.11 20.09
CA GLY A 154 -7.76 -4.74 18.98
C GLY A 154 -7.91 -5.61 17.74
N MET A 155 -6.79 -5.94 17.11
CA MET A 155 -6.72 -6.75 15.89
C MET A 155 -5.61 -7.79 16.02
N SER A 156 -5.77 -8.94 15.37
CA SER A 156 -4.72 -9.94 15.19
C SER A 156 -4.32 -10.01 13.73
N LEU A 157 -3.02 -9.92 13.45
CA LEU A 157 -2.43 -9.99 12.12
C LEU A 157 -1.83 -11.38 11.91
N ASP A 158 -2.39 -12.11 10.96
CA ASP A 158 -1.82 -13.35 10.40
C ASP A 158 -1.07 -13.02 9.10
N TRP A 159 0.25 -13.16 9.14
CA TRP A 159 1.13 -12.93 8.01
C TRP A 159 1.23 -14.18 7.13
N ILE A 160 0.84 -14.02 5.86
CA ILE A 160 0.86 -15.06 4.83
C ILE A 160 2.19 -15.03 4.07
N GLY A 161 2.63 -13.83 3.68
CA GLY A 161 3.82 -13.62 2.86
C GLY A 161 3.52 -13.27 1.41
N PHE A 162 4.59 -12.91 0.68
CA PHE A 162 4.52 -12.58 -0.74
C PHE A 162 4.30 -13.83 -1.58
N THR A 163 3.71 -13.67 -2.76
CA THR A 163 3.50 -14.75 -3.71
C THR A 163 4.11 -14.44 -5.06
N ILE A 164 4.67 -15.46 -5.71
CA ILE A 164 5.18 -15.44 -7.08
C ILE A 164 4.59 -16.66 -7.79
N ASN A 165 3.92 -16.45 -8.93
CA ASN A 165 3.27 -17.52 -9.70
C ASN A 165 2.31 -18.40 -8.88
N GLY A 166 1.63 -17.80 -7.92
CA GLY A 166 0.65 -18.43 -7.04
C GLY A 166 1.23 -19.20 -5.86
N GLU A 167 2.55 -19.24 -5.72
CA GLU A 167 3.24 -19.89 -4.60
C GLU A 167 3.82 -18.87 -3.63
N ILE A 168 3.83 -19.19 -2.34
CA ILE A 168 4.43 -18.32 -1.33
C ILE A 168 5.94 -18.27 -1.58
N ALA A 169 6.48 -17.06 -1.71
CA ALA A 169 7.91 -16.83 -1.82
C ALA A 169 8.53 -16.94 -0.41
N VAL A 170 8.81 -18.19 0.01
CA VAL A 170 9.18 -18.57 1.37
C VAL A 170 10.37 -17.77 1.90
N ASP A 171 11.37 -17.51 1.05
CA ASP A 171 12.58 -16.75 1.41
C ASP A 171 12.26 -15.34 1.90
N TYR A 172 11.16 -14.75 1.44
CA TYR A 172 10.75 -13.39 1.81
C TYR A 172 9.57 -13.36 2.80
N ALA A 173 8.87 -14.47 2.97
CA ALA A 173 7.76 -14.57 3.92
C ALA A 173 8.21 -14.41 5.38
N LEU A 174 9.46 -14.77 5.70
CA LEU A 174 9.96 -14.74 7.07
C LEU A 174 10.08 -13.31 7.64
N TYR A 175 10.29 -12.29 6.80
CA TYR A 175 10.46 -10.91 7.26
C TYR A 175 9.19 -10.41 7.97
N GLY A 176 8.05 -10.46 7.30
CA GLY A 176 6.78 -10.06 7.93
C GLY A 176 6.38 -11.00 9.07
N LYS A 177 6.70 -12.30 9.00
CA LYS A 177 6.40 -13.23 10.10
C LYS A 177 7.14 -12.87 11.40
N LYS A 178 8.38 -12.36 11.32
CA LYS A 178 9.13 -11.92 12.49
C LYS A 178 8.63 -10.59 13.04
N THR A 179 8.29 -9.66 12.14
CA THR A 179 8.07 -8.26 12.51
C THR A 179 6.59 -7.92 12.71
N LEU A 180 5.72 -8.36 11.81
CA LEU A 180 4.31 -7.95 11.75
C LEU A 180 3.33 -8.97 12.35
N GLU A 181 3.67 -10.26 12.38
CA GLU A 181 2.79 -11.28 12.97
C GLU A 181 2.46 -10.97 14.44
N GLY A 182 1.17 -10.99 14.81
CA GLY A 182 0.73 -10.97 16.20
C GLY A 182 -0.47 -10.07 16.48
N THR A 183 -0.69 -9.78 17.75
CA THR A 183 -1.81 -8.95 18.24
C THR A 183 -1.43 -7.48 18.33
N TYR A 184 -2.40 -6.61 18.05
CA TYR A 184 -2.27 -5.17 17.99
C TYR A 184 -3.39 -4.49 18.76
N ASN A 185 -3.06 -3.55 19.63
CA ASN A 185 -4.02 -2.70 20.34
C ASN A 185 -4.16 -1.35 19.64
N LYS A 186 -5.37 -0.80 19.64
CA LYS A 186 -5.63 0.54 19.09
C LYS A 186 -4.93 1.60 19.95
N LEU A 187 -4.26 2.57 19.31
CA LEU A 187 -3.64 3.72 19.97
C LEU A 187 -4.65 4.84 20.24
#